data_AF-A0AAW4XFV3-F1
#
_entry.id   AF-A0AAW4XFV3-F1
#
_cell.length_a   1.000
_cell.length_b   1.000
_cell.length_c   1.000
_cell.angle_alpha   90.00
_cell.angle_beta   90.00
_cell.angle_gamma   90.00
#
_symmetry.space_group_name_H-M   'P 1'
#
loop_
_entity.id
_entity.type
_entity.pdbx_description
1 polymer ?
#
loop_
_entity_poly.entity_id
_entity_poly.type
_entity_poly.pdbx_seq_one_letter_code
_entity_poly.pdbx_strand_id
1 'polypeptide(L)'
;MSEGKKAERRLGLLLVAPAAIVMLAVTAYPVGYAVWLSLQRYDLRFPDERRFVGLSNYIAVLSDEFWWQAFIVTSLVTLVSVAIEFVLGLAIALVMHRTIVGKGIVRTVVLIPYGIVTVAAAYSWYYAWTPGTGYLANLLPDGSAPLTD
;
A
#
# COMPACT_ATOMS: atom_id res chain seq x y z
N MET A 1 -7.73 18.78 -37.57
CA MET A 1 -7.79 17.37 -37.10
C MET A 1 -8.75 16.60 -37.99
N SER A 2 -8.29 15.53 -38.65
CA SER A 2 -9.12 14.70 -39.53
C SER A 2 -10.37 14.18 -38.79
N GLU A 3 -11.52 14.18 -39.46
CA GLU A 3 -12.82 13.72 -38.96
C GLU A 3 -12.74 12.32 -38.32
N GLY A 4 -11.90 11.42 -38.85
CA GLY A 4 -11.67 10.09 -38.30
C GLY A 4 -11.08 10.08 -36.89
N LYS A 5 -10.13 10.99 -36.59
CA LYS A 5 -9.53 11.11 -35.23
C LYS A 5 -10.53 11.61 -34.19
N LYS A 6 -11.53 12.41 -34.59
CA LYS A 6 -12.58 12.89 -33.69
C LYS A 6 -13.58 11.77 -33.38
N ALA A 7 -13.97 10.99 -34.38
CA ALA A 7 -14.87 9.86 -34.22
C ALA A 7 -14.27 8.76 -33.32
N GLU A 8 -12.99 8.45 -33.53
CA GLU A 8 -12.24 7.47 -32.72
C GLU A 8 -12.12 7.91 -31.25
N ARG A 9 -11.77 9.18 -30.99
CA ARG A 9 -11.73 9.73 -29.63
C ARG A 9 -13.10 9.68 -28.95
N ARG A 10 -14.18 9.98 -29.68
CA ARG A 10 -15.54 9.94 -29.15
C ARG A 10 -15.98 8.51 -28.81
N LEU A 11 -15.64 7.55 -29.67
CA LEU A 11 -15.89 6.13 -29.40
C LEU A 11 -15.11 5.65 -28.18
N GLY A 12 -13.81 5.98 -28.08
CA GLY A 12 -13.00 5.65 -26.90
C GLY A 12 -13.56 6.24 -25.61
N LEU A 13 -14.01 7.50 -25.64
CA LEU A 13 -14.67 8.12 -24.49
C LEU A 13 -15.99 7.44 -24.13
N LEU A 14 -16.82 7.07 -25.11
CA LEU A 14 -18.08 6.37 -24.86
C LEU A 14 -17.87 4.98 -24.26
N LEU A 15 -16.81 4.26 -24.66
CA LEU A 15 -16.47 2.94 -24.12
C LEU A 15 -15.93 3.02 -22.69
N VAL A 16 -15.15 4.05 -22.37
CA VAL A 16 -14.60 4.27 -21.02
C VAL A 16 -15.61 4.93 -20.08
N ALA A 17 -16.54 5.73 -20.61
CA ALA A 17 -17.52 6.48 -19.85
C ALA A 17 -18.28 5.66 -18.80
N PRO A 18 -18.88 4.48 -19.07
CA PRO A 18 -19.62 3.74 -18.05
C PRO A 18 -18.74 3.31 -16.88
N ALA A 19 -17.53 2.81 -17.15
CA ALA A 19 -16.58 2.44 -16.11
C ALA A 19 -16.11 3.67 -15.31
N ALA A 20 -15.75 4.76 -16.00
CA ALA A 20 -15.31 5.99 -15.36
C ALA A 20 -16.39 6.65 -14.51
N ILE A 21 -17.64 6.67 -14.97
CA ILE A 21 -18.79 7.21 -14.23
C ILE A 21 -19.00 6.42 -12.94
N VAL A 22 -18.99 5.08 -13.01
CA VAL A 22 -19.18 4.23 -11.82
C VAL A 22 -18.01 4.43 -10.84
N MET A 23 -16.76 4.39 -11.32
CA MET A 23 -15.59 4.64 -10.46
C MET A 23 -15.66 6.01 -9.79
N LEU A 24 -15.96 7.07 -10.56
CA LEU A 24 -16.08 8.42 -10.02
C LEU A 24 -17.22 8.54 -9.01
N ALA A 25 -18.38 7.95 -9.28
CA ALA A 25 -19.52 8.02 -8.36
C ALA A 25 -19.19 7.33 -7.02
N VAL A 26 -18.58 6.15 -7.07
CA VAL A 26 -18.23 5.36 -5.88
C VAL A 26 -17.06 5.95 -5.10
N THR A 27 -16.10 6.58 -5.77
CA THR A 27 -14.91 7.18 -5.11
C THR A 27 -15.14 8.63 -4.68
N ALA A 28 -15.83 9.45 -5.47
CA ALA A 28 -15.99 10.87 -5.18
C ALA A 28 -16.83 11.11 -3.92
N TYR A 29 -17.89 10.31 -3.70
CA TYR A 29 -18.73 10.44 -2.51
C TYR A 29 -17.95 10.24 -1.19
N PRO A 30 -17.26 9.10 -0.94
CA PRO A 30 -16.53 8.90 0.30
C PRO A 30 -15.36 9.87 0.45
N VAL A 31 -14.69 10.26 -0.64
CA VAL A 31 -13.61 11.26 -0.58
C VAL A 31 -14.16 12.63 -0.18
N GLY A 32 -15.25 13.09 -0.81
CA GLY A 32 -15.90 14.35 -0.45
C GLY A 32 -16.40 14.35 0.99
N TYR A 33 -16.98 13.23 1.43
CA TYR A 33 -17.43 13.07 2.82
C TYR A 33 -16.27 13.05 3.81
N ALA A 34 -15.14 12.41 3.48
CA ALA A 34 -13.94 12.41 4.31
C ALA A 34 -13.34 13.82 4.45
N VAL A 35 -13.33 14.61 3.37
CA VAL A 35 -12.90 16.03 3.42
C VAL A 35 -13.87 16.87 4.24
N TRP A 36 -15.18 16.62 4.14
CA TRP A 36 -16.16 17.30 4.98
C TRP A 36 -15.95 16.98 6.47
N LEU A 37 -15.71 15.71 6.80
CA LEU A 37 -15.41 15.26 8.16
C LEU A 37 -14.08 15.81 8.67
N SER A 38 -13.05 15.94 7.85
CA SER A 38 -11.75 16.46 8.29
C SER A 38 -11.80 17.93 8.73
N LEU A 39 -12.81 18.69 8.27
CA LEU A 39 -13.07 20.07 8.69
C LEU A 39 -13.93 20.19 9.96
N GLN A 40 -14.40 19.06 10.49
CA GLN A 40 -15.24 18.99 11.67
C GLN A 40 -14.53 18.32 12.83
N ARG A 41 -14.83 18.76 14.05
CA ARG A 41 -14.57 17.98 15.24
C ARG A 41 -15.72 16.99 15.38
N TYR A 42 -15.43 15.74 15.03
CA TYR A 42 -16.40 14.66 14.97
C TYR A 42 -15.91 13.50 15.84
N ASP A 43 -16.56 13.30 16.99
CA ASP A 43 -16.30 12.16 17.87
C ASP A 43 -17.49 11.20 17.82
N LEU A 44 -17.24 9.95 17.41
CA LEU A 44 -18.27 8.92 17.32
C LEU A 44 -18.89 8.59 18.69
N ARG A 45 -18.19 8.87 19.79
CA ARG A 45 -18.66 8.64 21.16
C ARG A 45 -19.66 9.70 21.62
N PHE A 46 -19.56 10.91 21.09
CA PHE A 46 -20.41 12.06 21.41
C PHE A 46 -20.98 12.66 20.12
N PRO A 47 -21.93 11.96 19.47
CA PRO A 47 -22.40 12.31 18.13
C PRO A 47 -23.12 13.66 18.07
N ASP A 48 -23.59 14.19 19.20
CA ASP A 48 -24.27 15.48 19.32
C ASP A 48 -23.28 16.67 19.45
N GLU A 49 -22.01 16.41 19.75
CA GLU A 49 -20.97 17.45 19.93
C GLU A 49 -20.24 17.83 18.62
N ARG A 50 -20.89 17.65 17.47
CA ARG A 50 -20.29 17.99 16.17
C ARG A 50 -20.14 19.49 16.04
N ARG A 51 -18.92 19.95 15.80
CA ARG A 51 -18.63 21.36 15.55
C ARG A 51 -17.78 21.50 14.30
N PHE A 52 -18.13 22.46 13.45
CA PHE A 52 -17.27 22.85 12.35
C PHE A 52 -16.07 23.62 12.92
N VAL A 53 -14.87 23.12 12.70
CA VAL A 53 -13.62 23.67 13.26
C VAL A 53 -12.64 24.14 12.18
N GLY A 54 -13.05 24.06 10.91
CA GLY A 54 -12.24 24.48 9.77
C GLY A 54 -10.94 23.69 9.70
N LEU A 55 -9.81 24.38 9.64
CA LEU A 55 -8.49 23.76 9.48
C LEU A 55 -7.80 23.38 10.81
N SER A 56 -8.48 23.49 11.95
CA SER A 56 -7.85 23.23 13.25
C SER A 56 -7.30 21.80 13.38
N ASN A 57 -7.98 20.81 12.80
CA ASN A 57 -7.53 19.43 12.80
C ASN A 57 -6.19 19.27 12.06
N TYR A 58 -5.99 20.00 10.97
CA TYR A 58 -4.74 19.99 10.22
C TYR A 58 -3.61 20.65 11.01
N ILE A 59 -3.87 21.80 11.64
CA ILE A 59 -2.87 22.49 12.48
C ILE A 59 -2.47 21.59 13.66
N ALA A 60 -3.43 20.95 14.32
CA ALA A 60 -3.18 20.05 15.43
C ALA A 60 -2.27 18.89 15.03
N VAL A 61 -2.55 18.24 13.89
CA VAL A 61 -1.75 17.12 13.39
C VAL A 61 -0.36 17.57 12.93
N LEU A 62 -0.25 18.68 12.19
CA LEU A 62 1.03 19.16 11.66
C LEU A 62 1.94 19.76 12.74
N SER A 63 1.39 20.11 13.89
CA SER A 63 2.15 20.59 15.06
C SER A 63 2.49 19.47 16.05
N ASP A 64 2.05 18.23 15.78
CA ASP A 64 2.28 17.07 16.65
C ASP A 64 3.60 16.36 16.28
N GLU A 65 4.49 16.21 17.24
CA GLU A 65 5.76 15.49 17.08
C GLU A 65 5.56 14.01 16.77
N PHE A 66 4.54 13.36 17.37
CA PHE A 66 4.24 11.95 17.12
C PHE A 66 3.82 11.72 15.67
N TRP A 67 3.09 12.69 15.08
CA TRP A 67 2.71 12.61 13.67
C TRP A 67 3.93 12.65 12.75
N TRP A 68 4.87 13.56 13.00
CA TRP A 68 6.10 13.66 12.21
C TRP A 68 7.00 12.44 12.37
N GLN A 69 7.12 11.89 13.57
CA GLN A 69 7.86 10.65 13.79
C GLN A 69 7.25 9.49 12.98
N ALA A 70 5.92 9.31 13.07
CA ALA A 70 5.22 8.28 12.31
C ALA A 70 5.32 8.50 10.79
N PHE A 71 5.25 9.75 10.34
CA PHE A 71 5.40 10.13 8.93
C PHE A 71 6.80 9.79 8.41
N ILE A 72 7.86 10.10 9.17
CA ILE A 72 9.24 9.80 8.79
C ILE A 72 9.47 8.29 8.72
N VAL A 73 9.04 7.54 9.74
CA VAL A 73 9.18 6.07 9.74
C VAL A 73 8.45 5.45 8.55
N THR A 74 7.20 5.85 8.31
CA THR A 74 6.39 5.34 7.19
C THR A 74 7.03 5.68 5.85
N SER A 75 7.51 6.91 5.69
CA SER A 75 8.16 7.37 4.46
C SER A 75 9.48 6.63 4.22
N LEU A 76 10.29 6.44 5.26
CA LEU A 76 11.55 5.73 5.18
C LEU A 76 11.32 4.26 4.79
N VAL A 77 10.40 3.57 5.47
CA VAL A 77 10.04 2.18 5.14
C VAL A 77 9.53 2.10 3.71
N THR A 78 8.64 3.00 3.30
CA THR A 78 8.09 2.98 1.93
C THR A 78 9.17 3.19 0.87
N LEU A 79 10.02 4.21 1.03
CA LEU A 79 11.05 4.54 0.04
C LEU A 79 12.11 3.43 -0.06
N VAL A 80 12.57 2.91 1.08
CA VAL A 80 13.58 1.85 1.12
C VAL A 80 13.01 0.55 0.55
N SER A 81 11.82 0.14 0.99
CA SER A 81 11.18 -1.09 0.50
C SER A 81 10.91 -1.02 -1.00
N VAL A 82 10.28 0.06 -1.49
CA VAL A 82 9.98 0.20 -2.93
C VAL A 82 11.25 0.22 -3.77
N ALA A 83 12.32 0.88 -3.31
CA ALA A 83 13.59 0.90 -4.02
C ALA A 83 14.21 -0.51 -4.11
N ILE A 84 14.24 -1.25 -3.00
CA ILE A 84 14.76 -2.62 -2.95
C ILE A 84 13.90 -3.56 -3.82
N GLU A 85 12.58 -3.50 -3.67
CA GLU A 85 11.62 -4.29 -4.45
C GLU A 85 11.76 -4.02 -5.95
N PHE A 86 11.94 -2.77 -6.36
CA PHE A 86 12.15 -2.42 -7.76
C PHE A 86 13.44 -3.04 -8.31
N VAL A 87 14.56 -2.92 -7.58
CA VAL A 87 15.85 -3.47 -8.01
C VAL A 87 15.79 -5.00 -8.09
N LEU A 88 15.25 -5.66 -7.06
CA LEU A 88 15.09 -7.12 -7.04
C LEU A 88 14.12 -7.60 -8.13
N GLY A 89 12.98 -6.93 -8.27
CA GLY A 89 11.96 -7.24 -9.28
C GLY A 89 12.52 -7.10 -10.70
N LEU A 90 13.29 -6.03 -10.96
CA LEU A 90 13.95 -5.84 -12.24
C LEU A 90 15.03 -6.90 -12.50
N ALA A 91 15.84 -7.24 -11.50
CA ALA A 91 16.84 -8.30 -11.62
C ALA A 91 16.20 -9.66 -11.97
N ILE A 92 15.13 -10.03 -11.25
CA ILE A 92 14.37 -11.26 -11.52
C ILE A 92 13.74 -11.22 -12.91
N ALA A 93 13.16 -10.08 -13.32
CA ALA A 93 12.58 -9.93 -14.66
C ALA A 93 13.61 -10.12 -15.78
N LEU A 94 14.83 -9.58 -15.61
CA LEU A 94 15.92 -9.76 -16.58
C LEU A 94 16.39 -11.22 -16.65
N VAL A 95 16.48 -11.91 -15.52
CA VAL A 95 16.81 -13.34 -15.46
C VAL A 95 15.74 -14.15 -16.19
N MET A 96 14.46 -13.90 -15.90
CA MET A 96 13.34 -14.58 -16.54
C MET A 96 13.28 -14.33 -18.06
N HIS A 97 13.60 -13.11 -18.49
CA HIS A 97 13.65 -12.76 -19.91
C HIS A 97 14.72 -13.57 -20.66
N ARG A 98 15.87 -13.83 -20.04
CA ARG A 98 16.99 -14.59 -20.64
C ARG A 98 16.96 -16.10 -20.38
N THR A 99 16.09 -16.59 -19.49
CA THR A 99 16.02 -18.02 -19.15
C THR A 99 15.50 -18.82 -20.34
N ILE A 100 16.27 -19.76 -20.91
CA ILE A 100 15.85 -20.54 -22.10
C ILE A 100 15.22 -21.88 -21.70
N VAL A 101 15.69 -22.51 -20.62
CA VAL A 101 15.21 -23.82 -20.12
C VAL A 101 14.54 -23.63 -18.76
N GLY A 102 13.38 -24.25 -18.53
CA GLY A 102 12.67 -24.19 -17.23
C GLY A 102 11.83 -22.92 -17.00
N LYS A 103 11.54 -22.12 -18.05
CA LYS A 103 10.76 -20.87 -17.98
C LYS A 103 9.46 -20.96 -17.15
N GLY A 104 8.72 -22.07 -17.30
CA GLY A 104 7.47 -22.28 -16.57
C GLY A 104 7.68 -22.41 -15.06
N ILE A 105 8.67 -23.20 -14.64
CA ILE A 105 8.99 -23.41 -13.21
C ILE A 105 9.45 -22.09 -12.58
N VAL A 106 10.37 -21.38 -13.24
CA VAL A 106 10.87 -20.09 -12.73
C VAL A 106 9.73 -19.09 -12.56
N ARG A 107 8.85 -18.96 -13.55
CA ARG A 107 7.68 -18.06 -13.47
C ARG A 107 6.72 -18.45 -12.36
N THR A 108 6.45 -19.75 -12.18
CA THR A 108 5.57 -20.24 -11.12
C THR A 108 6.15 -19.95 -9.74
N VAL A 109 7.42 -20.30 -9.48
CA VAL A 109 8.06 -20.09 -8.18
C VAL A 109 8.07 -18.61 -7.79
N VAL A 110 8.34 -17.72 -8.75
CA VAL A 110 8.33 -16.26 -8.52
C VAL A 110 6.92 -15.74 -8.21
N LEU A 111 5.87 -16.35 -8.76
CA LEU A 111 4.48 -15.91 -8.57
C LEU A 111 3.79 -16.54 -7.35
N ILE A 112 4.26 -17.68 -6.83
CA ILE A 112 3.67 -18.34 -5.66
C ILE A 112 3.52 -17.39 -4.45
N PRO A 113 4.54 -16.59 -4.07
CA PRO A 113 4.44 -15.72 -2.91
C PRO A 113 3.33 -14.68 -3.01
N TYR A 114 2.96 -14.25 -4.23
CA TYR A 114 1.89 -13.27 -4.45
C TYR A 114 0.51 -13.80 -4.02
N GLY A 115 0.32 -15.12 -4.02
CA GLY A 115 -0.93 -15.74 -3.58
C GLY A 115 -1.05 -15.88 -2.06
N ILE A 116 0.01 -15.61 -1.30
CA ILE A 116 0.00 -15.74 0.16
C ILE A 116 -0.76 -14.55 0.75
N VAL A 117 -1.75 -14.82 1.59
CA VAL A 117 -2.51 -13.79 2.32
C VAL A 117 -1.56 -12.99 3.21
N THR A 118 -1.68 -11.65 3.18
CA THR A 118 -0.79 -10.74 3.92
C THR A 118 -0.70 -11.06 5.41
N VAL A 119 -1.82 -11.41 6.05
CA VAL A 119 -1.87 -11.83 7.46
C VAL A 119 -1.08 -13.12 7.72
N ALA A 120 -1.20 -14.10 6.82
CA ALA A 120 -0.46 -15.36 6.94
C ALA A 120 1.06 -15.14 6.75
N ALA A 121 1.44 -14.30 5.79
CA ALA A 121 2.83 -13.89 5.59
C ALA A 121 3.39 -13.16 6.82
N ALA A 122 2.61 -12.25 7.42
CA ALA A 122 3.00 -11.54 8.63
C ALA A 122 3.24 -12.49 9.82
N TYR A 123 2.32 -13.42 10.08
CA TYR A 123 2.51 -14.42 11.14
C TYR A 123 3.68 -15.36 10.85
N SER A 124 3.89 -15.74 9.60
CA SER A 124 5.06 -16.55 9.22
C SER A 124 6.36 -15.87 9.61
N TRP A 125 6.50 -14.56 9.34
CA TRP A 125 7.67 -13.78 9.74
C TRP A 125 7.77 -13.60 11.26
N TYR A 126 6.65 -13.35 11.94
CA TYR A 126 6.61 -13.23 13.39
C TYR A 126 7.11 -14.51 14.08
N TYR A 127 6.58 -15.68 13.69
CA TYR A 127 7.00 -16.97 14.24
C TYR A 127 8.43 -17.34 13.85
N ALA A 128 8.87 -16.98 12.65
CA ALA A 128 10.26 -17.20 12.21
C ALA A 128 11.29 -16.58 13.15
N TRP A 129 10.97 -15.39 13.67
CA TRP A 129 11.82 -14.60 14.55
C TRP A 129 11.50 -14.75 16.05
N THR A 130 10.56 -15.61 16.42
CA THR A 130 10.22 -15.84 17.83
C THR A 130 11.35 -16.61 18.54
N PRO A 131 11.90 -16.11 19.67
CA PRO A 131 12.96 -16.80 20.40
C PRO A 131 12.58 -18.21 20.86
N GLY A 132 13.53 -19.14 20.81
CA GLY A 132 13.37 -20.52 21.29
C GLY A 132 12.53 -21.44 20.40
N THR A 133 11.68 -20.90 19.52
CA THR A 133 10.82 -21.70 18.61
C THR A 133 11.02 -21.36 17.14
N GLY A 134 11.50 -20.16 16.83
CA GLY A 134 11.66 -19.64 15.49
C GLY A 134 12.91 -20.15 14.79
N TYR A 135 12.74 -20.58 13.54
CA TYR A 135 13.84 -21.11 12.74
C TYR A 135 14.90 -20.06 12.35
N LEU A 136 14.56 -18.77 12.32
CA LEU A 136 15.53 -17.69 12.09
C LEU A 136 16.18 -17.23 13.39
N ALA A 137 15.40 -17.12 14.47
CA ALA A 137 15.91 -16.69 15.77
C ALA A 137 16.99 -17.64 16.30
N ASN A 138 16.79 -18.95 16.13
CA ASN A 138 17.74 -19.98 16.61
C ASN A 138 19.06 -20.04 15.80
N LEU A 139 19.17 -19.31 14.69
CA LEU A 139 20.43 -19.18 13.94
C LEU A 139 21.37 -18.13 14.55
N LEU A 140 20.86 -17.29 15.45
CA LEU A 140 21.60 -16.23 16.11
C LEU A 140 21.90 -16.63 17.57
N PRO A 141 22.94 -16.02 18.20
CA PRO A 141 23.18 -16.19 19.63
C PRO A 141 21.96 -15.80 20.47
N ASP A 142 21.73 -16.54 21.56
CA ASP A 142 20.61 -16.30 22.48
C ASP A 142 20.56 -14.82 22.92
N GLY A 143 19.40 -14.18 22.75
CA GLY A 143 19.16 -12.79 23.14
C GLY A 143 19.58 -11.72 22.12
N SER A 144 20.01 -12.10 20.91
CA SER A 144 20.42 -11.15 19.85
C SER A 144 19.45 -11.03 18.66
N ALA A 145 18.28 -11.67 18.75
CA ALA A 145 17.30 -11.61 17.67
C ALA A 145 16.66 -10.20 17.59
N PRO A 146 16.51 -9.61 16.39
CA PRO A 146 16.10 -8.21 16.21
C PRO A 146 14.61 -7.92 16.47
N LEU A 147 13.80 -8.92 16.86
CA LEU A 147 12.35 -8.78 17.10
C LEU A 147 11.94 -9.30 18.49
N THR A 148 12.82 -9.14 19.49
CA THR A 148 12.65 -9.75 20.83
C THR A 148 11.90 -8.93 21.87
N ASP A 149 11.39 -7.75 21.53
CA ASP A 149 10.62 -6.89 22.44
C ASP A 149 9.22 -6.58 21.89
#